data_AF-A0A3B8Z4Z4-F1
#
_entry.id   AF-A0A3B8Z4Z4-F1
#
_cell.length_a   1.000
_cell.length_b   1.000
_cell.length_c   1.000
_cell.angle_alpha   90.00
_cell.angle_beta   90.00
_cell.angle_gamma   90.00
#
_symmetry.space_group_name_H-M   'P 1'
#
loop_
_entity.id
_entity.type
_entity.pdbx_description
1 polymer ?
#
loop_
_entity_poly.entity_id
_entity_poly.type
_entity_poly.pdbx_seq_one_letter_code
_entity_poly.pdbx_strand_id
1 'polypeptide(L)'
;MKLPTLLALPITFTLSACEEAPLQAVGQLESDRVEVIAESAEPILSISVLEGDELNQGAVILRQDTTRLDIRINEAQANVDRIQAVLDEQINGPRPETIDATRASLDEAIIERDFRG
;
A
#
# COMPACT_ATOMS: atom_id res chain seq x y z
N MET A 1 -34.85 23.88 83.67
CA MET A 1 -33.58 24.12 82.91
C MET A 1 -33.32 22.96 81.92
N LYS A 2 -34.24 22.71 80.97
CA LYS A 2 -34.14 21.63 79.96
C LYS A 2 -34.59 22.07 78.55
N LEU A 3 -34.68 23.39 78.33
CA LEU A 3 -35.06 23.99 77.05
C LEU A 3 -33.95 23.97 75.97
N PRO A 4 -32.64 24.10 76.29
CA PRO A 4 -31.61 24.12 75.24
C PRO A 4 -31.34 22.73 74.64
N THR A 5 -31.61 21.65 75.38
CA THR A 5 -31.38 20.27 74.91
C THR A 5 -32.45 19.79 73.93
N LEU A 6 -33.68 20.31 74.02
CA LEU A 6 -34.79 19.93 73.14
C LEU A 6 -34.66 20.54 71.73
N LEU A 7 -33.93 21.66 71.60
CA LEU A 7 -33.69 22.33 70.32
C LEU A 7 -32.44 21.81 69.59
N ALA A 8 -31.50 21.18 70.30
CA ALA A 8 -30.24 20.67 69.70
C ALA A 8 -30.42 19.39 68.87
N LEU A 9 -31.43 18.57 69.19
CA LEU A 9 -31.71 17.31 68.50
C LEU A 9 -32.27 17.47 67.07
N PRO A 10 -33.23 18.37 66.78
CA PRO A 10 -33.67 18.59 65.41
C PRO A 10 -32.57 19.24 64.53
N ILE A 11 -31.74 20.12 65.12
CA ILE A 11 -30.66 20.79 64.40
C ILE A 11 -29.58 19.80 63.94
N THR A 12 -29.22 18.83 64.78
CA THR A 12 -28.25 17.79 64.40
C THR A 12 -28.80 16.85 63.32
N PHE A 13 -30.11 16.57 63.32
CA PHE A 13 -30.73 15.75 62.28
C PHE A 13 -30.76 16.44 60.90
N THR A 14 -30.88 17.77 60.87
CA THR A 14 -30.83 18.54 59.61
C THR A 14 -29.44 18.63 58.98
N LEU A 15 -28.36 18.36 59.74
CA LEU A 15 -26.99 18.43 59.24
C LEU A 15 -26.52 17.13 58.54
N SER A 16 -27.19 16.00 58.75
CA SER A 16 -26.85 14.71 58.10
C SER A 16 -27.53 14.46 56.75
N ALA A 17 -28.31 15.41 56.24
CA ALA A 17 -29.05 15.27 54.98
C ALA A 17 -28.27 15.70 53.73
N CYS A 18 -27.00 16.10 53.88
CA CYS A 18 -26.16 16.53 52.76
C CYS A 18 -25.22 15.38 52.35
N GLU A 19 -25.62 14.62 51.33
CA GLU A 19 -24.78 13.60 50.68
C GLU A 19 -24.34 14.13 49.30
N GLU A 20 -23.06 14.01 48.99
CA GLU A 20 -22.48 14.53 47.74
C GLU A 20 -22.88 13.61 46.59
N ALA A 21 -23.52 14.17 45.55
CA ALA A 21 -23.99 13.39 44.41
C ALA A 21 -22.79 12.71 43.71
N PRO A 22 -22.93 11.44 43.27
CA PRO A 22 -21.84 10.75 42.59
C PRO A 22 -21.41 11.53 41.35
N LEU A 23 -20.10 11.64 41.15
CA LEU A 23 -19.51 12.29 39.97
C LEU A 23 -19.99 11.58 38.71
N GLN A 24 -20.91 12.24 37.99
CA GLN A 24 -21.49 11.74 36.78
C GLN A 24 -20.84 12.44 35.59
N ALA A 25 -20.03 11.70 34.84
CA ALA A 25 -19.47 12.17 33.59
C ALA A 25 -20.31 11.63 32.44
N VAL A 26 -20.80 12.54 31.60
CA VAL A 26 -21.44 12.21 30.33
C VAL A 26 -20.43 12.43 29.22
N GLY A 27 -20.46 11.58 28.20
CA GLY A 27 -19.55 11.66 27.06
C GLY A 27 -20.21 11.04 25.83
N GLN A 28 -19.61 11.31 24.67
CA GLN A 28 -19.99 10.70 23.41
C GLN A 28 -19.06 9.53 23.10
N LEU A 29 -19.62 8.47 22.53
CA LEU A 29 -18.83 7.39 21.97
C LEU A 29 -18.43 7.81 20.55
N GLU A 30 -17.14 8.01 20.36
CA GLU A 30 -16.57 8.26 19.03
C GLU A 30 -16.18 6.92 18.39
N SER A 31 -16.28 6.88 17.07
CA SER A 31 -15.89 5.71 16.26
C SER A 31 -15.02 6.17 15.11
N ASP A 32 -13.93 5.46 14.88
CA ASP A 32 -13.07 5.70 13.73
C ASP A 32 -13.76 5.18 12.46
N ARG A 33 -13.72 6.00 11.41
CA ARG A 33 -14.25 5.66 10.09
C ARG A 33 -13.13 5.74 9.07
N VAL A 34 -12.99 4.68 8.28
CA VAL A 34 -12.07 4.62 7.15
C VAL A 34 -12.88 4.27 5.91
N GLU A 35 -12.75 5.10 4.88
CA GLU A 35 -13.31 4.81 3.56
C GLU A 35 -12.28 4.04 2.73
N VAL A 36 -12.71 2.90 2.17
CA VAL A 36 -11.88 2.10 1.27
C VAL A 36 -12.20 2.50 -0.16
N ILE A 37 -11.20 3.04 -0.87
CA ILE A 37 -11.33 3.51 -2.24
C ILE A 37 -10.52 2.60 -3.15
N ALA A 38 -11.09 2.22 -4.29
CA ALA A 38 -10.36 1.46 -5.30
C ALA A 38 -9.26 2.34 -5.94
N GLU A 39 -8.02 1.83 -5.98
CA GLU A 39 -6.87 2.56 -6.55
C GLU A 39 -6.93 2.64 -8.09
N SER A 40 -7.68 1.74 -8.72
CA SER A 40 -7.83 1.67 -10.17
C SER A 40 -9.31 1.64 -10.57
N ALA A 41 -9.59 2.17 -11.77
CA ALA A 41 -10.92 2.16 -12.37
C ALA A 41 -11.11 0.92 -13.27
N GLU A 42 -10.94 -0.27 -12.69
CA GLU A 42 -11.10 -1.55 -13.39
C GLU A 42 -12.42 -2.25 -13.01
N PRO A 43 -12.98 -3.11 -13.87
CA PRO A 43 -14.19 -3.88 -13.56
C PRO A 43 -14.06 -4.71 -12.29
N ILE A 44 -15.10 -4.73 -11.45
CA ILE A 44 -15.19 -5.61 -10.28
C ILE A 44 -15.57 -7.02 -10.74
N LEU A 45 -14.73 -7.99 -10.44
CA LEU A 45 -14.98 -9.41 -10.72
C LEU A 45 -15.74 -10.09 -9.58
N SER A 46 -15.44 -9.71 -8.33
CA SER A 46 -16.14 -10.23 -7.16
C SER A 46 -16.04 -9.29 -5.95
N ILE A 47 -17.03 -9.39 -5.07
CA ILE A 47 -17.04 -8.82 -3.72
C ILE A 47 -17.03 -9.99 -2.76
N SER A 48 -16.10 -10.00 -1.81
CA SER A 48 -15.80 -11.17 -0.95
C SER A 48 -16.33 -11.04 0.48
N VAL A 49 -17.06 -9.95 0.77
CA VAL A 49 -17.56 -9.60 2.10
C VAL A 49 -19.01 -9.13 2.01
N LEU A 50 -19.71 -9.17 3.13
CA LEU A 50 -21.07 -8.66 3.30
C LEU A 50 -21.09 -7.46 4.25
N GLU A 51 -22.19 -6.72 4.22
CA GLU A 51 -22.40 -5.61 5.16
C GLU A 51 -22.47 -6.13 6.60
N GLY A 52 -21.70 -5.50 7.49
CA GLY A 52 -21.62 -5.86 8.90
C GLY A 52 -20.54 -6.90 9.25
N ASP A 53 -19.80 -7.41 8.26
CA ASP A 53 -18.70 -8.34 8.51
C ASP A 53 -17.56 -7.68 9.31
N GLU A 54 -17.03 -8.40 10.29
CA GLU A 54 -15.78 -8.01 10.96
C GLU A 54 -14.58 -8.37 10.09
N LEU A 55 -13.71 -7.40 9.83
CA LEU A 55 -12.54 -7.56 8.97
C LEU A 55 -11.25 -7.45 9.77
N ASN A 56 -10.30 -8.31 9.42
CA ASN A 56 -8.92 -8.21 9.90
C ASN A 56 -8.07 -7.42 8.89
N GLN A 57 -6.92 -6.93 9.34
CA GLN A 57 -5.96 -6.26 8.46
C GLN A 57 -5.57 -7.16 7.29
N GLY A 58 -5.59 -6.61 6.07
CA GLY A 58 -5.28 -7.35 4.85
C GLY A 58 -6.42 -8.22 4.31
N ALA A 59 -7.60 -8.19 4.92
CA ALA A 59 -8.78 -8.87 4.37
C ALA A 59 -9.11 -8.36 2.97
N VAL A 60 -9.37 -9.30 2.05
CA VAL A 60 -9.77 -8.97 0.68
C VAL A 60 -11.25 -8.62 0.67
N ILE A 61 -11.57 -7.38 0.35
CA ILE A 61 -12.95 -6.87 0.28
C ILE A 61 -13.54 -7.14 -1.12
N LEU A 62 -12.78 -6.85 -2.17
CA LEU A 62 -13.20 -7.00 -3.56
C LEU A 62 -12.01 -7.36 -4.45
N ARG A 63 -12.29 -7.91 -5.63
CA ARG A 63 -11.30 -8.17 -6.67
C ARG A 63 -11.70 -7.47 -7.95
N GLN A 64 -10.75 -6.73 -8.53
CA GLN A 64 -10.89 -6.11 -9.86
C GLN A 64 -10.14 -6.92 -10.92
N ASP A 65 -10.51 -6.73 -12.18
CA ASP A 65 -9.81 -7.30 -13.33
C ASP A 65 -8.41 -6.67 -13.46
N THR A 66 -7.37 -7.51 -13.44
CA THR A 66 -5.97 -7.07 -13.52
C THR A 66 -5.39 -7.16 -14.91
N THR A 67 -6.14 -7.66 -15.91
CA THR A 67 -5.61 -7.99 -17.25
C THR A 67 -4.84 -6.84 -17.88
N ARG A 68 -5.36 -5.61 -17.80
CA ARG A 68 -4.71 -4.41 -18.34
C ARG A 68 -3.43 -4.05 -17.59
N LEU A 69 -3.43 -4.20 -16.27
CA LEU A 69 -2.25 -3.95 -15.43
C LEU A 69 -1.18 -5.00 -15.73
N ASP A 70 -1.56 -6.26 -15.85
CA ASP A 70 -0.65 -7.37 -16.15
C ASP A 70 0.02 -7.20 -17.51
N ILE A 71 -0.73 -6.77 -18.54
CA ILE A 71 -0.15 -6.45 -19.85
C ILE A 71 0.91 -5.34 -19.73
N ARG A 72 0.61 -4.24 -19.01
CA ARG A 72 1.54 -3.13 -18.84
C ARG A 72 2.79 -3.52 -18.05
N ILE A 73 2.64 -4.38 -17.04
CA ILE A 73 3.77 -4.94 -16.28
C ILE A 73 4.66 -5.78 -17.20
N ASN A 74 4.06 -6.65 -18.00
CA ASN A 74 4.80 -7.50 -18.94
C ASN A 74 5.54 -6.68 -20.00
N GLU A 75 4.91 -5.65 -20.56
CA GLU A 75 5.56 -4.73 -21.50
C GLU A 75 6.75 -4.00 -20.87
N ALA A 76 6.59 -3.50 -19.63
CA ALA A 76 7.66 -2.83 -18.91
C ALA A 76 8.82 -3.78 -18.62
N GLN A 77 8.53 -5.03 -18.21
CA GLN A 77 9.55 -6.05 -17.95
C GLN A 77 10.31 -6.41 -19.22
N ALA A 78 9.60 -6.63 -20.34
CA ALA A 78 10.25 -6.91 -21.63
C ALA A 78 11.17 -5.76 -22.07
N ASN A 79 10.80 -4.50 -21.78
CA ASN A 79 11.65 -3.37 -22.06
C ASN A 79 12.90 -3.33 -21.17
N VAL A 80 12.78 -3.68 -19.89
CA VAL A 80 13.92 -3.83 -18.97
C VAL A 80 14.88 -4.89 -19.51
N ASP A 81 14.38 -6.07 -19.86
CA ASP A 81 15.19 -7.20 -20.35
C ASP A 81 15.93 -6.82 -21.65
N ARG A 82 15.24 -6.12 -22.56
CA ARG A 82 15.84 -5.61 -23.80
C ARG A 82 16.98 -4.62 -23.52
N ILE A 83 16.77 -3.69 -22.59
CA ILE A 83 17.81 -2.70 -22.24
C ILE A 83 18.98 -3.38 -21.54
N GLN A 84 18.72 -4.36 -20.68
CA GLN A 84 19.77 -5.13 -20.01
C GLN A 84 20.64 -5.87 -21.03
N ALA A 85 20.04 -6.51 -22.04
CA ALA A 85 20.80 -7.17 -23.10
C ALA A 85 21.69 -6.19 -23.89
N VAL A 86 21.20 -4.97 -24.15
CA VAL A 86 22.00 -3.91 -24.79
C VAL A 86 23.15 -3.47 -23.90
N LEU A 87 22.91 -3.30 -22.60
CA LEU A 87 23.95 -2.94 -21.63
C LEU A 87 25.02 -4.03 -21.55
N ASP A 88 24.62 -5.30 -21.50
CA ASP A 88 25.55 -6.43 -21.44
C ASP A 88 26.42 -6.49 -22.70
N GLU A 89 25.86 -6.20 -23.88
CA GLU A 89 26.63 -6.09 -25.12
C GLU A 89 27.61 -4.91 -25.09
N GLN A 90 27.22 -3.77 -24.53
CA GLN A 90 28.11 -2.62 -24.38
C GLN A 90 29.25 -2.88 -23.39
N ILE A 91 29.00 -3.63 -22.31
CA ILE A 91 30.02 -3.97 -21.30
C ILE A 91 30.99 -5.03 -21.82
N ASN A 92 30.48 -6.09 -22.44
CA ASN A 92 31.30 -7.22 -22.88
C ASN A 92 32.03 -6.96 -24.21
N GLY A 93 31.65 -5.89 -24.93
CA GLY A 93 32.19 -5.58 -26.25
C GLY A 93 31.51 -6.39 -27.36
N PRO A 94 31.99 -6.26 -28.61
CA PRO A 94 31.35 -6.86 -29.78
C PRO A 94 31.26 -8.38 -29.65
N ARG A 95 30.12 -8.95 -30.04
CA ARG A 95 29.95 -10.40 -30.07
C ARG A 95 30.97 -11.06 -31.02
N PRO A 96 31.43 -12.29 -30.75
CA PRO A 96 32.37 -13.01 -31.61
C PRO A 96 31.94 -13.05 -33.08
N GLU A 97 30.64 -13.21 -33.35
CA GLU A 97 30.09 -13.22 -34.70
C GLU A 97 30.30 -11.89 -35.43
N THR A 98 30.15 -10.78 -34.71
CA THR A 98 30.43 -9.43 -35.24
C THR A 98 31.92 -9.25 -35.52
N ILE A 99 32.78 -9.78 -34.64
CA ILE A 99 34.23 -9.74 -34.82
C ILE A 99 34.65 -10.54 -36.05
N ASP A 100 34.13 -11.75 -36.20
CA ASP A 100 34.47 -12.64 -37.32
C ASP A 100 33.92 -12.11 -38.66
N ALA A 101 32.72 -11.52 -38.68
CA ALA A 101 32.20 -10.82 -39.85
C ALA A 101 33.10 -9.64 -40.24
N THR A 102 33.52 -8.84 -39.26
CA THR A 102 34.42 -7.70 -39.50
C THR A 102 35.80 -8.17 -39.99
N ARG A 103 36.32 -9.30 -39.47
CA ARG A 103 37.56 -9.92 -39.95
C ARG A 103 37.43 -10.40 -41.40
N ALA A 104 36.33 -11.06 -41.75
CA ALA A 104 36.09 -11.49 -43.12
C ALA A 104 36.03 -10.30 -44.09
N SER A 105 35.36 -9.20 -43.71
CA SER A 105 35.35 -7.96 -44.50
C SER A 105 36.73 -7.30 -44.60
N LEU A 106 37.54 -7.38 -43.55
CA LEU A 106 38.93 -6.91 -43.59
C LEU A 106 39.77 -7.76 -44.56
N ASP A 107 39.66 -9.08 -44.49
CA ASP A 107 40.36 -10.01 -45.38
C ASP A 107 39.97 -9.80 -46.84
N GLU A 108 38.67 -9.62 -47.11
CA GLU A 108 38.17 -9.26 -48.44
C GLU A 108 38.78 -7.95 -48.95
N ALA A 109 38.77 -6.88 -48.14
CA ALA A 109 39.35 -5.59 -48.50
C ALA A 109 40.87 -5.68 -48.75
N ILE A 110 41.58 -6.53 -48.02
CA ILE A 110 43.01 -6.80 -48.23
C ILE A 110 43.24 -7.49 -49.57
N ILE A 111 42.44 -8.53 -49.89
CA ILE A 111 42.54 -9.24 -51.17
C ILE A 111 42.26 -8.30 -52.34
N GLU A 112 41.23 -7.45 -52.25
CA GLU A 112 40.91 -6.48 -53.30
C GLU A 112 42.04 -5.47 -53.52
N ARG A 113 42.66 -4.97 -52.44
CA ARG A 113 43.83 -4.09 -52.52
C ARG A 113 44.99 -4.75 -53.25
N ASP A 114 45.31 -5.99 -52.89
CA ASP A 114 46.47 -6.71 -53.45
C ASP A 114 46.27 -7.10 -54.92
N PHE A 115 45.03 -7.33 -55.33
CA PHE A 115 44.72 -7.60 -56.75
C PHE A 115 44.78 -6.34 -57.63
N ARG A 116 44.50 -5.16 -57.07
CA ARG A 116 44.57 -3.87 -57.78
C ARG A 116 45.95 -3.22 -57.75
N GLY A 117 46.85 -3.68 -56.87
CA GLY A 117 48.22 -3.18 -56.70
C GLY A 117 49.21 -3.69 -57.74
#